data_AF-A0A4Y2TEF6-F1
#
_entry.id   AF-A0A4Y2TEF6-F1
#
_cell.length_a   1.000
_cell.length_b   1.000
_cell.length_c   1.000
_cell.angle_alpha   90.00
_cell.angle_beta   90.00
_cell.angle_gamma   90.00
#
_symmetry.space_group_name_H-M   'P 1'
#
loop_
_entity.id
_entity.type
_entity.pdbx_description
1 polymer ?
#
loop_
_entity_poly.entity_id
_entity_poly.type
_entity_poly.pdbx_seq_one_letter_code
_entity_poly.pdbx_strand_id
1 'polypeptide(L)'
;MKSEGQRWLEKKAGNVPALVPSDKIKYLIEFTECTKDFLDAADRIIGKVYPEVSYTTAIYEHLDKYFQKDLKDNINGIALELILMADEKDQLLMDALRLFESSKNLLFYVNKVTKDQTFEERFESLCLWFGAEIIESWFNWKTRVAICQIRMALCFDDVMGMNTYKFGFAKEKISSTAKVIPDILRTNLVELWQIVSNITFSNYNRFFIKSLHDCCRLFVSGLLSNSPTVVLSADKRKTTRKKLYVVANDLNFLASFVGQIISNTVKTLPADVVDPKAFLSDAIQQVCVAICESLLFVANKRIKRVIEAGNKLKQKLAVVNYAVIMERKIGKEANQYLTSDAFMIFLQSFGQRILDIIQNYAKFYDIEHSVKTSNNLKSKGKKSKLIFQGLFEVSKETEKLCLDLGEMNVSRQAWYYEFKELERKMKETSNDSEAL
;
A
#
# COMPACT_ATOMS: atom_id res chain seq x y z
N MET A 1 -5.07 -33.77 49.36
CA MET A 1 -3.73 -34.25 48.93
C MET A 1 -3.37 -33.57 47.62
N LYS A 2 -2.13 -33.13 47.43
CA LYS A 2 -1.67 -32.58 46.14
C LYS A 2 -1.45 -33.72 45.14
N SER A 3 -1.86 -33.54 43.89
CA SER A 3 -1.61 -34.51 42.82
C SER A 3 -0.12 -34.60 42.48
N GLU A 4 0.33 -35.69 41.86
CA GLU A 4 1.72 -35.81 41.37
C GLU A 4 2.09 -34.69 40.41
N GLY A 5 1.15 -34.29 39.54
CA GLY A 5 1.31 -33.12 38.67
C GLY A 5 1.53 -31.82 39.45
N GLN A 6 0.79 -31.59 40.54
CA GLN A 6 0.99 -30.42 41.41
C GLN A 6 2.36 -30.43 42.11
N ARG A 7 2.80 -31.60 42.61
CA ARG A 7 4.13 -31.72 43.24
C ARG A 7 5.26 -31.51 42.23
N TRP A 8 5.07 -31.98 41.01
CA TRP A 8 6.05 -31.80 39.93
C TRP A 8 6.15 -30.33 39.52
N LEU A 9 5.01 -29.63 39.34
CA LEU A 9 4.95 -28.20 39.03
C LEU A 9 5.65 -27.35 40.11
N GLU A 10 5.35 -27.60 41.39
CA GLU A 10 5.93 -26.85 42.52
C GLU A 10 7.46 -27.05 42.64
N LYS A 11 7.93 -28.30 42.50
CA LYS A 11 9.37 -28.60 42.57
C LYS A 11 10.13 -27.98 41.41
N LYS A 12 9.50 -27.89 40.23
CA LYS A 12 10.08 -27.28 39.03
C LYS A 12 10.11 -25.75 39.11
N ALA A 13 9.09 -25.11 39.69
CA ALA A 13 9.05 -23.64 39.81
C ALA A 13 10.16 -23.06 40.73
N GLY A 14 10.55 -23.78 41.78
CA GLY A 14 11.51 -23.29 42.77
C GLY A 14 12.96 -23.07 42.28
N ASN A 15 13.36 -23.67 41.15
CA ASN A 15 14.74 -23.61 40.64
C ASN A 15 14.99 -22.51 39.58
N VAL A 16 13.92 -21.89 39.08
CA VAL A 16 13.96 -20.89 37.98
C VAL A 16 14.71 -19.59 38.34
N PRO A 17 14.64 -19.04 39.58
CA PRO A 17 15.24 -17.74 39.88
C PRO A 17 16.77 -17.69 39.84
N ALA A 18 17.47 -18.84 39.82
CA ALA A 18 18.93 -18.91 39.90
C ALA A 18 19.64 -19.02 38.53
N LEU A 19 18.89 -19.00 37.42
CA LEU A 19 19.41 -19.17 36.05
C LEU A 19 19.74 -17.81 35.40
N VAL A 20 20.71 -17.80 34.48
CA VAL A 20 20.93 -16.67 33.56
C VAL A 20 19.74 -16.52 32.59
N PRO A 21 19.46 -15.30 32.07
CA PRO A 21 18.24 -15.02 31.30
C PRO A 21 17.97 -15.98 30.14
N SER A 22 19.00 -16.37 29.38
CA SER A 22 18.88 -17.33 28.27
C SER A 22 18.41 -18.72 28.72
N ASP A 23 19.04 -19.26 29.78
CA ASP A 23 18.66 -20.54 30.37
C ASP A 23 17.28 -20.47 31.03
N LYS A 24 16.95 -19.33 31.64
CA LYS A 24 15.65 -19.05 32.24
C LYS A 24 14.55 -19.03 31.17
N ILE A 25 14.75 -18.34 30.06
CA ILE A 25 13.82 -18.32 28.92
C ILE A 25 13.63 -19.72 28.37
N LYS A 26 14.72 -20.45 28.08
CA LYS A 26 14.66 -21.81 27.56
C LYS A 26 13.87 -22.74 28.47
N TYR A 27 14.14 -22.67 29.77
CA TYR A 27 13.42 -23.45 30.77
C TYR A 27 11.92 -23.13 30.79
N LEU A 28 11.55 -21.85 30.73
CA LEU A 28 10.15 -21.43 30.72
C LEU A 28 9.43 -21.86 29.44
N ILE A 29 10.10 -21.82 28.28
CA ILE A 29 9.57 -22.38 27.03
C ILE A 29 9.26 -23.87 27.22
N GLU A 30 10.26 -24.67 27.61
CA GLU A 30 10.09 -26.11 27.83
C GLU A 30 8.97 -26.39 28.83
N PHE A 31 8.88 -25.60 29.91
CA PHE A 31 7.83 -25.72 30.92
C PHE A 31 6.43 -25.46 30.35
N THR A 32 6.25 -24.37 29.59
CA THR A 32 4.96 -24.02 28.99
C THR A 32 4.53 -25.05 27.94
N GLU A 33 5.44 -25.51 27.09
CA GLU A 33 5.16 -26.55 26.09
C GLU A 33 4.80 -27.88 26.75
N CYS A 34 5.61 -28.35 27.72
CA CYS A 34 5.32 -29.58 28.45
C CYS A 34 3.99 -29.52 29.20
N THR A 35 3.66 -28.36 29.79
CA THR A 35 2.39 -28.18 30.50
C THR A 35 1.22 -28.32 29.53
N LYS A 36 1.29 -27.67 28.37
CA LYS A 36 0.24 -27.78 27.34
C LYS A 36 0.07 -29.22 26.88
N ASP A 37 1.17 -29.90 26.55
CA ASP A 37 1.13 -31.26 26.03
C ASP A 37 0.62 -32.27 27.07
N PHE A 38 0.99 -32.08 28.34
CA PHE A 38 0.45 -32.87 29.45
C PHE A 38 -1.06 -32.66 29.61
N LEU A 39 -1.54 -31.41 29.58
CA LEU A 39 -2.96 -31.10 29.67
C LEU A 39 -3.75 -31.71 28.50
N ASP A 40 -3.24 -31.57 27.27
CA ASP A 40 -3.84 -32.18 26.07
C ASP A 40 -3.91 -33.71 26.16
N ALA A 41 -2.84 -34.35 26.60
CA ALA A 41 -2.83 -35.79 26.82
C ALA A 41 -3.84 -36.21 27.91
N ALA A 42 -3.87 -35.49 29.03
CA ALA A 42 -4.77 -35.78 30.16
C ALA A 42 -6.24 -35.63 29.75
N ASP A 43 -6.62 -34.54 29.09
CA ASP A 43 -7.98 -34.31 28.60
C ASP A 43 -8.39 -35.33 27.53
N ARG A 44 -7.49 -35.75 26.64
CA ARG A 44 -7.78 -36.81 25.66
C ARG A 44 -8.04 -38.16 26.33
N ILE A 45 -7.28 -38.51 27.37
CA ILE A 45 -7.46 -39.77 28.09
C ILE A 45 -8.75 -39.73 28.91
N ILE A 46 -8.97 -38.65 29.66
CA ILE A 46 -10.17 -38.51 30.49
C ILE A 46 -11.42 -38.41 29.62
N GLY A 47 -11.40 -37.65 28.53
CA GLY A 47 -12.54 -37.54 27.61
C GLY A 47 -12.93 -38.86 26.93
N LYS A 48 -12.01 -39.83 26.80
CA LYS A 48 -12.34 -41.18 26.31
C LYS A 48 -13.16 -41.99 27.32
N VAL A 49 -12.97 -41.74 28.61
CA VAL A 49 -13.65 -42.46 29.70
C VAL A 49 -14.88 -41.68 30.17
N TYR A 50 -14.78 -40.35 30.23
CA TYR A 50 -15.77 -39.40 30.71
C TYR A 50 -15.89 -38.23 29.71
N PRO A 51 -16.72 -38.34 28.66
CA PRO A 51 -16.79 -37.35 27.58
C PRO A 51 -17.17 -35.93 28.03
N GLU A 52 -17.88 -35.80 29.14
CA GLU A 52 -18.34 -34.54 29.74
C GLU A 52 -17.31 -33.90 30.68
N VAL A 53 -16.20 -34.60 30.97
CA VAL A 53 -15.23 -34.18 32.00
C VAL A 53 -13.91 -33.77 31.34
N SER A 54 -13.36 -32.65 31.79
CA SER A 54 -12.02 -32.21 31.47
C SER A 54 -11.16 -32.13 32.72
N TYR A 55 -9.95 -32.71 32.63
CA TYR A 55 -8.89 -32.55 33.59
C TYR A 55 -8.48 -31.09 33.76
N THR A 56 -8.26 -30.39 32.63
CA THR A 56 -7.85 -28.98 32.63
C THR A 56 -8.87 -28.11 33.37
N THR A 57 -10.16 -28.37 33.18
CA THR A 57 -11.24 -27.67 33.92
C THR A 57 -11.17 -27.96 35.42
N ALA A 58 -10.93 -29.22 35.80
CA ALA A 58 -10.86 -29.62 37.21
C ALA A 58 -9.67 -29.02 37.98
N ILE A 59 -8.56 -28.71 37.30
CA ILE A 59 -7.38 -28.10 37.92
C ILE A 59 -7.19 -26.62 37.57
N TYR A 60 -8.17 -25.99 36.92
CA TYR A 60 -8.05 -24.65 36.37
C TYR A 60 -7.68 -23.60 37.43
N GLU A 61 -8.31 -23.60 38.61
CA GLU A 61 -7.96 -22.64 39.68
C GLU A 61 -6.48 -22.75 40.13
N HIS A 62 -5.95 -23.98 40.15
CA HIS A 62 -4.55 -24.21 40.52
C HIS A 62 -3.62 -23.76 39.39
N LEU A 63 -3.92 -24.14 38.15
CA LEU A 63 -3.19 -23.67 36.97
C LEU A 63 -3.14 -22.15 36.93
N ASP A 64 -4.29 -21.51 37.12
CA ASP A 64 -4.43 -20.05 37.04
C ASP A 64 -3.54 -19.34 38.05
N LYS A 65 -3.52 -19.83 39.29
CA LYS A 65 -2.64 -19.28 40.33
C LYS A 65 -1.16 -19.38 39.95
N TYR A 66 -0.72 -20.49 39.34
CA TYR A 66 0.64 -20.65 38.85
C TYR A 66 0.94 -19.72 37.67
N PHE A 67 0.02 -19.61 36.71
CA PHE A 67 0.16 -18.71 35.56
C PHE A 67 0.28 -17.25 35.97
N GLN A 68 -0.64 -16.77 36.81
CA GLN A 68 -0.77 -15.35 37.11
C GLN A 68 0.30 -14.81 38.05
N LYS A 69 1.01 -15.69 38.77
CA LYS A 69 2.04 -15.29 39.73
C LYS A 69 3.44 -15.69 39.25
N ASP A 70 3.73 -16.98 39.19
CA ASP A 70 5.11 -17.43 39.01
C ASP A 70 5.60 -17.21 37.57
N LEU A 71 4.75 -17.49 36.57
CA LEU A 71 5.11 -17.23 35.17
C LEU A 71 5.23 -15.73 34.89
N LYS A 72 4.28 -14.94 35.41
CA LYS A 72 4.28 -13.47 35.32
C LYS A 72 5.55 -12.85 35.89
N ASP A 73 5.92 -13.18 37.13
CA ASP A 73 7.08 -12.58 37.80
C ASP A 73 8.38 -12.92 37.05
N ASN A 74 8.48 -14.13 36.50
CA ASN A 74 9.62 -14.53 35.69
C ASN A 74 9.69 -13.79 34.35
N ILE A 75 8.57 -13.64 33.64
CA ILE A 75 8.48 -12.90 32.38
C ILE A 75 8.81 -11.41 32.61
N ASN A 76 8.26 -10.79 33.66
CA ASN A 76 8.56 -9.41 34.01
C ASN A 76 10.06 -9.20 34.27
N GLY A 77 10.70 -10.14 34.97
CA GLY A 77 12.14 -10.11 35.20
C GLY A 77 12.94 -10.17 33.89
N ILE A 78 12.57 -11.07 32.98
CA ILE A 78 13.19 -11.19 31.65
C ILE A 78 12.98 -9.90 30.83
N ALA A 79 11.77 -9.34 30.84
CA ALA A 79 11.46 -8.10 30.12
C ALA A 79 12.33 -6.93 30.61
N LEU A 80 12.53 -6.81 31.92
CA LEU A 80 13.39 -5.78 32.50
C LEU A 80 14.86 -5.98 32.07
N GLU A 81 15.37 -7.21 32.11
CA GLU A 81 16.74 -7.52 31.68
C GLU A 81 16.95 -7.23 30.19
N LEU A 82 15.98 -7.57 29.33
CA LEU A 82 16.01 -7.25 27.90
C LEU A 82 16.04 -5.75 27.61
N ILE A 83 15.39 -4.94 28.43
CA ILE A 83 15.42 -3.47 28.32
C ILE A 83 16.82 -2.93 28.68
N LEU A 84 17.51 -3.56 29.63
CA LEU A 84 18.80 -3.11 30.16
C LEU A 84 20.01 -3.58 29.35
N MET A 85 19.88 -4.58 28.48
CA MET A 85 20.98 -5.15 27.70
C MET A 85 21.05 -4.58 26.25
N ALA A 86 22.20 -3.97 25.90
CA ALA A 86 22.40 -3.31 24.60
C ALA A 86 23.03 -4.21 23.51
N ASP A 87 23.92 -5.15 23.87
CA ASP A 87 24.87 -5.75 22.92
C ASP A 87 24.53 -7.20 22.45
N GLU A 88 23.60 -7.92 23.11
CA GLU A 88 23.14 -9.28 22.72
C GLU A 88 21.65 -9.33 22.28
N LYS A 89 21.14 -8.20 21.77
CA LYS A 89 19.71 -7.91 21.72
C LYS A 89 18.88 -8.88 20.85
N ASP A 90 19.37 -9.34 19.71
CA ASP A 90 18.51 -10.03 18.72
C ASP A 90 18.20 -11.50 19.08
N GLN A 91 19.16 -12.26 19.61
CA GLN A 91 18.93 -13.67 20.01
C GLN A 91 18.02 -13.74 21.23
N LEU A 92 18.28 -12.90 22.24
CA LEU A 92 17.44 -12.81 23.43
C LEU A 92 16.02 -12.31 23.10
N LEU A 93 15.86 -11.36 22.19
CA LEU A 93 14.55 -10.97 21.68
C LEU A 93 13.82 -12.12 20.98
N MET A 94 14.54 -12.94 20.20
CA MET A 94 13.95 -14.11 19.52
C MET A 94 13.50 -15.16 20.55
N ASP A 95 14.31 -15.45 21.54
CA ASP A 95 13.96 -16.42 22.59
C ASP A 95 12.79 -15.91 23.45
N ALA A 96 12.76 -14.61 23.76
CA ALA A 96 11.61 -14.00 24.43
C ALA A 96 10.32 -14.06 23.59
N LEU A 97 10.41 -13.88 22.27
CA LEU A 97 9.26 -14.04 21.37
C LEU A 97 8.76 -15.49 21.35
N ARG A 98 9.66 -16.48 21.39
CA ARG A 98 9.29 -17.90 21.49
C ARG A 98 8.59 -18.19 22.82
N LEU A 99 9.08 -17.62 23.93
CA LEU A 99 8.41 -17.73 25.23
C LEU A 99 7.01 -17.10 25.21
N PHE A 100 6.85 -15.95 24.54
CA PHE A 100 5.54 -15.34 24.35
C PHE A 100 4.61 -16.30 23.57
N GLU A 101 5.08 -16.85 22.46
CA GLU A 101 4.32 -17.76 21.61
C GLU A 101 3.92 -19.05 22.34
N SER A 102 4.84 -19.67 23.09
CA SER A 102 4.56 -20.87 23.87
C SER A 102 3.56 -20.60 25.00
N SER A 103 3.70 -19.46 25.69
CA SER A 103 2.77 -18.99 26.73
C SER A 103 1.38 -18.71 26.15
N LYS A 104 1.31 -18.07 24.97
CA LYS A 104 0.07 -17.84 24.23
C LYS A 104 -0.60 -19.16 23.87
N ASN A 105 0.13 -20.11 23.30
CA ASN A 105 -0.40 -21.40 22.87
C ASN A 105 -1.01 -22.19 24.04
N LEU A 106 -0.37 -22.14 25.20
CA LEU A 106 -0.87 -22.72 26.42
C LEU A 106 -2.14 -22.02 26.92
N LEU A 107 -2.17 -20.68 26.93
CA LEU A 107 -3.36 -19.91 27.29
C LEU A 107 -4.55 -20.20 26.35
N PHE A 108 -4.31 -20.28 25.04
CA PHE A 108 -5.32 -20.65 24.04
C PHE A 108 -5.85 -22.06 24.25
N TYR A 109 -4.98 -23.01 24.57
CA TYR A 109 -5.38 -24.37 24.89
C TYR A 109 -6.29 -24.40 26.11
N VAL A 110 -5.89 -23.75 27.21
CA VAL A 110 -6.71 -23.67 28.44
C VAL A 110 -8.07 -23.08 28.13
N ASN A 111 -8.12 -21.94 27.44
CA ASN A 111 -9.40 -21.30 27.06
C ASN A 111 -10.28 -22.20 26.17
N LYS A 112 -9.69 -22.91 25.19
CA LYS A 112 -10.44 -23.84 24.34
C LYS A 112 -11.19 -24.89 25.15
N VAL A 113 -10.59 -25.35 26.25
CA VAL A 113 -11.16 -26.41 27.10
C VAL A 113 -12.12 -25.84 28.13
N THR A 114 -11.75 -24.76 28.83
CA THR A 114 -12.54 -24.20 29.92
C THR A 114 -13.64 -23.25 29.47
N LYS A 115 -13.59 -22.76 28.23
CA LYS A 115 -14.49 -21.74 27.67
C LYS A 115 -14.52 -20.48 28.54
N ASP A 116 -13.33 -20.04 28.93
CA ASP A 116 -13.12 -18.93 29.84
C ASP A 116 -13.60 -17.61 29.24
N GLN A 117 -14.61 -17.00 29.87
CA GLN A 117 -15.16 -15.71 29.46
C GLN A 117 -14.18 -14.55 29.64
N THR A 118 -13.13 -14.73 30.46
CA THR A 118 -12.08 -13.73 30.74
C THR A 118 -10.83 -13.91 29.88
N PHE A 119 -10.87 -14.77 28.85
CA PHE A 119 -9.73 -15.04 27.98
C PHE A 119 -9.10 -13.78 27.37
N GLU A 120 -9.92 -12.81 26.97
CA GLU A 120 -9.42 -11.58 26.35
C GLU A 120 -8.59 -10.76 27.33
N GLU A 121 -9.06 -10.58 28.56
CA GLU A 121 -8.33 -9.90 29.64
C GLU A 121 -7.03 -10.63 29.99
N ARG A 122 -7.05 -11.97 29.97
CA ARG A 122 -5.87 -12.80 30.25
C ARG A 122 -4.82 -12.70 29.14
N PHE A 123 -5.26 -12.65 27.88
CA PHE A 123 -4.36 -12.46 26.75
C PHE A 123 -3.72 -11.06 26.80
N GLU A 124 -4.51 -10.03 27.12
CA GLU A 124 -3.98 -8.67 27.31
C GLU A 124 -2.98 -8.61 28.48
N SER A 125 -3.28 -9.29 29.60
CA SER A 125 -2.35 -9.42 30.73
C SER A 125 -1.01 -10.05 30.29
N LEU A 126 -1.04 -11.11 29.48
CA LEU A 126 0.19 -11.72 28.93
C LEU A 126 1.00 -10.71 28.11
N CYS A 127 0.36 -9.90 27.26
CA CYS A 127 1.04 -8.82 26.54
C CYS A 127 1.67 -7.78 27.49
N LEU A 128 0.95 -7.42 28.57
CA LEU A 128 1.44 -6.47 29.57
C LEU A 128 2.64 -7.00 30.37
N TRP A 129 2.76 -8.32 30.57
CA TRP A 129 3.92 -8.90 31.27
C TRP A 129 5.23 -8.69 30.52
N PHE A 130 5.19 -8.75 29.19
CA PHE A 130 6.37 -8.45 28.36
C PHE A 130 6.61 -6.96 28.20
N GLY A 131 5.55 -6.14 28.29
CA GLY A 131 5.63 -4.70 28.16
C GLY A 131 5.63 -4.21 26.71
N ALA A 132 5.15 -2.99 26.53
CA ALA A 132 5.02 -2.38 25.20
C ALA A 132 6.39 -2.15 24.53
N GLU A 133 7.45 -1.86 25.30
CA GLU A 133 8.79 -1.62 24.73
C GLU A 133 9.39 -2.89 24.09
N ILE A 134 9.09 -4.06 24.64
CA ILE A 134 9.56 -5.34 24.08
C ILE A 134 8.78 -5.68 22.80
N ILE A 135 7.46 -5.50 22.81
CA ILE A 135 6.64 -5.71 21.61
C ILE A 135 7.06 -4.75 20.50
N GLU A 136 7.30 -3.48 20.81
CA GLU A 136 7.86 -2.52 19.86
C GLU A 136 9.25 -2.95 19.37
N SER A 137 10.10 -3.46 20.26
CA SER A 137 11.43 -3.97 19.89
C SER A 137 11.36 -5.15 18.93
N TRP A 138 10.39 -6.06 19.08
CA TRP A 138 10.16 -7.15 18.11
C TRP A 138 9.74 -6.62 16.74
N PHE A 139 8.80 -5.67 16.68
CA PHE A 139 8.40 -5.04 15.42
C PHE A 139 9.56 -4.29 14.78
N ASN A 140 10.35 -3.54 15.56
CA ASN A 140 11.53 -2.84 15.07
C ASN A 140 12.57 -3.82 14.48
N TRP A 141 12.85 -4.92 15.18
CA TRP A 141 13.76 -5.96 14.70
C TRP A 141 13.28 -6.59 13.39
N LYS A 142 12.03 -7.08 13.33
CA LYS A 142 11.46 -7.66 12.11
C LYS A 142 11.35 -6.66 10.96
N THR A 143 11.10 -5.38 11.26
CA THR A 143 11.12 -4.30 10.28
C THR A 143 12.52 -4.14 9.69
N ARG A 144 13.58 -4.15 10.51
CA ARG A 144 14.97 -4.10 10.00
C ARG A 144 15.27 -5.28 9.07
N VAL A 145 14.86 -6.49 9.44
CA VAL A 145 15.04 -7.69 8.61
C VAL A 145 14.30 -7.54 7.28
N ALA A 146 13.02 -7.15 7.31
CA ALA A 146 12.22 -6.93 6.10
C ALA A 146 12.83 -5.84 5.21
N ILE A 147 13.25 -4.71 5.78
CA ILE A 147 13.94 -3.62 5.08
C ILE A 147 15.20 -4.11 4.36
N CYS A 148 16.03 -4.94 5.02
CA CYS A 148 17.22 -5.52 4.39
C CYS A 148 16.86 -6.42 3.21
N GLN A 149 15.84 -7.27 3.36
CA GLN A 149 15.36 -8.14 2.27
C GLN A 149 14.78 -7.34 1.10
N ILE A 150 14.00 -6.28 1.37
CA ILE A 150 13.46 -5.37 0.37
C ILE A 150 14.59 -4.67 -0.39
N ARG A 151 15.64 -4.20 0.31
CA ARG A 151 16.82 -3.59 -0.34
C ARG A 151 17.52 -4.56 -1.28
N MET A 152 17.75 -5.79 -0.83
CA MET A 152 18.38 -6.81 -1.69
C MET A 152 17.55 -7.08 -2.95
N ALA A 153 16.22 -7.15 -2.82
CA ALA A 153 15.34 -7.33 -3.95
C ALA A 153 15.40 -6.13 -4.92
N LEU A 154 15.34 -4.90 -4.41
CA LEU A 154 15.48 -3.68 -5.21
C LEU A 154 16.83 -3.58 -5.95
N CYS A 155 17.94 -3.94 -5.28
CA CYS A 155 19.26 -3.97 -5.91
C CYS A 155 19.34 -5.00 -7.05
N PHE A 156 18.62 -6.12 -6.94
CA PHE A 156 18.54 -7.10 -8.03
C PHE A 156 17.84 -6.51 -9.27
N ASP A 157 16.75 -5.78 -9.07
CA ASP A 157 16.05 -5.10 -10.16
C ASP A 157 16.90 -4.00 -10.83
N ASP A 158 17.78 -3.33 -10.09
CA ASP A 158 18.75 -2.36 -10.65
C ASP A 158 19.75 -3.02 -11.59
N VAL A 159 20.32 -4.14 -11.17
CA VAL A 159 21.28 -4.91 -11.97
C VAL A 159 20.61 -5.52 -13.20
N MET A 160 19.37 -6.00 -13.04
CA MET A 160 18.62 -6.69 -14.09
C MET A 160 17.78 -5.76 -14.97
N GLY A 161 17.72 -4.46 -14.67
CA GLY A 161 17.12 -3.42 -15.50
C GLY A 161 15.59 -3.26 -15.39
N MET A 162 14.96 -3.69 -14.30
CA MET A 162 13.50 -3.75 -14.10
C MET A 162 12.77 -4.38 -15.31
N ASN A 163 13.11 -5.63 -15.61
CA ASN A 163 12.48 -6.35 -16.73
C ASN A 163 11.14 -6.98 -16.30
N THR A 164 10.06 -6.64 -17.00
CA THR A 164 8.80 -7.42 -16.95
C THR A 164 9.05 -8.81 -17.52
N TYR A 165 8.79 -9.87 -16.75
CA TYR A 165 8.93 -11.24 -17.24
C TYR A 165 7.87 -11.59 -18.30
N LYS A 166 8.24 -12.47 -19.24
CA LYS A 166 7.29 -13.29 -19.98
C LYS A 166 7.11 -14.60 -19.20
N PHE A 167 5.88 -14.92 -18.79
CA PHE A 167 5.54 -16.23 -18.25
C PHE A 167 4.52 -16.87 -19.21
N GLY A 168 4.92 -17.93 -19.91
CA GLY A 168 4.15 -18.46 -21.04
C GLY A 168 3.99 -17.43 -22.17
N PHE A 169 2.76 -17.24 -22.67
CA PHE A 169 2.44 -16.34 -23.79
C PHE A 169 2.10 -14.89 -23.35
N ALA A 170 1.94 -14.62 -22.05
CA ALA A 170 1.58 -13.30 -21.53
C ALA A 170 2.80 -12.59 -20.90
N LYS A 171 2.96 -11.29 -21.18
CA LYS A 171 3.89 -10.43 -20.44
C LYS A 171 3.21 -9.99 -19.16
N GLU A 172 3.77 -10.34 -18.02
CA GLU A 172 3.32 -9.79 -16.75
C GLU A 172 3.64 -8.30 -16.70
N LYS A 173 2.74 -7.53 -16.09
CA LYS A 173 2.83 -6.07 -16.04
C LYS A 173 3.65 -5.56 -14.83
N ILE A 174 4.05 -6.45 -13.93
CA ILE A 174 4.80 -6.17 -12.69
C ILE A 174 6.23 -6.71 -12.75
N SER A 175 7.11 -6.19 -11.90
CA SER A 175 8.50 -6.64 -11.74
C SER A 175 8.63 -7.92 -10.90
N SER A 176 9.81 -8.55 -10.98
CA SER A 176 10.21 -9.64 -10.09
C SER A 176 10.24 -9.20 -8.63
N THR A 177 10.75 -8.01 -8.36
CA THR A 177 10.85 -7.49 -6.98
C THR A 177 9.46 -7.32 -6.38
N ALA A 178 8.51 -6.75 -7.12
CA ALA A 178 7.15 -6.56 -6.64
C ALA A 178 6.48 -7.87 -6.20
N LYS A 179 6.79 -9.00 -6.85
CA LYS A 179 6.25 -10.32 -6.46
C LYS A 179 6.78 -10.84 -5.13
N VAL A 180 8.03 -10.52 -4.78
CA VAL A 180 8.68 -11.03 -3.57
C VAL A 180 8.33 -10.18 -2.34
N ILE A 181 7.99 -8.90 -2.53
CA ILE A 181 7.65 -8.01 -1.41
C ILE A 181 6.49 -8.55 -0.54
N PRO A 182 5.38 -9.05 -1.09
CA PRO A 182 4.31 -9.65 -0.29
C PRO A 182 4.78 -10.76 0.64
N ASP A 183 5.67 -11.64 0.18
CA ASP A 183 6.18 -12.75 0.98
C ASP A 183 7.10 -12.24 2.10
N ILE A 184 7.96 -11.26 1.80
CA ILE A 184 8.80 -10.59 2.82
C ILE A 184 7.93 -9.96 3.92
N LEU A 185 6.87 -9.23 3.53
CA LEU A 185 5.96 -8.59 4.50
C LEU A 185 5.18 -9.64 5.31
N ARG A 186 4.74 -10.73 4.66
CA ARG A 186 4.00 -11.80 5.34
C ARG A 186 4.87 -12.47 6.41
N THR A 187 6.05 -12.94 6.03
CA THR A 187 6.95 -13.69 6.91
C THR A 187 7.51 -12.86 8.05
N ASN A 188 7.78 -11.57 7.84
CA ASN A 188 8.40 -10.76 8.89
C ASN A 188 7.39 -10.00 9.74
N LEU A 189 6.31 -9.48 9.15
CA LEU A 189 5.41 -8.57 9.84
C LEU A 189 4.05 -9.21 10.16
N VAL A 190 3.43 -9.89 9.19
CA VAL A 190 2.10 -10.49 9.40
C VAL A 190 2.18 -11.65 10.39
N GLU A 191 3.18 -12.53 10.26
CA GLU A 191 3.40 -13.64 11.20
C GLU A 191 3.70 -13.11 12.61
N LEU A 192 4.55 -12.08 12.75
CA LEU A 192 4.80 -11.46 14.05
C LEU A 192 3.50 -10.89 14.64
N TRP A 193 2.71 -10.18 13.84
CA TRP A 193 1.41 -9.65 14.27
C TRP A 193 0.47 -10.77 14.73
N GLN A 194 0.40 -11.89 14.01
CA GLN A 194 -0.39 -13.06 14.39
C GLN A 194 0.07 -13.69 15.71
N ILE A 195 1.37 -13.63 16.02
CA ILE A 195 1.91 -14.08 17.31
C ILE A 195 1.46 -13.12 18.41
N VAL A 196 1.72 -11.81 18.27
CA VAL A 196 1.55 -10.84 19.38
C VAL A 196 0.16 -10.21 19.49
N SER A 197 -0.75 -10.50 18.56
CA SER A 197 -2.11 -9.94 18.55
C SER A 197 -3.20 -11.03 18.56
N ASN A 198 -4.41 -10.61 18.92
CA ASN A 198 -5.65 -11.33 18.69
C ASN A 198 -6.58 -10.43 17.84
N ILE A 199 -7.30 -11.01 16.87
CA ILE A 199 -8.17 -10.29 15.92
C ILE A 199 -9.24 -9.45 16.65
N THR A 200 -9.62 -9.85 17.86
CA THR A 200 -10.62 -9.12 18.65
C THR A 200 -10.04 -7.89 19.34
N PHE A 201 -8.79 -7.91 19.82
CA PHE A 201 -8.15 -6.86 20.61
C PHE A 201 -6.63 -6.81 20.39
N SER A 202 -6.12 -5.69 19.87
CA SER A 202 -4.69 -5.38 19.91
C SER A 202 -4.44 -3.88 19.89
N ASN A 203 -4.04 -3.35 21.06
CA ASN A 203 -3.53 -1.99 21.22
C ASN A 203 -2.17 -1.79 20.51
N TYR A 204 -1.54 -2.89 20.04
CA TYR A 204 -0.23 -2.89 19.40
C TYR A 204 -0.31 -2.83 17.87
N ASN A 205 -1.51 -2.74 17.29
CA ASN A 205 -1.72 -2.54 15.86
C ASN A 205 -0.95 -1.33 15.32
N ARG A 206 -0.74 -0.28 16.14
CA ARG A 206 0.07 0.88 15.76
C ARG A 206 1.50 0.51 15.34
N PHE A 207 2.13 -0.45 16.02
CA PHE A 207 3.50 -0.88 15.73
C PHE A 207 3.54 -1.64 14.40
N PHE A 208 2.59 -2.54 14.20
CA PHE A 208 2.44 -3.27 12.93
C PHE A 208 2.20 -2.34 11.74
N ILE A 209 1.27 -1.40 11.85
CA ILE A 209 0.97 -0.45 10.76
C ILE A 209 2.17 0.46 10.48
N LYS A 210 2.87 0.95 11.51
CA LYS A 210 4.11 1.71 11.36
C LYS A 210 5.19 0.91 10.64
N SER A 211 5.41 -0.35 11.02
CA SER A 211 6.35 -1.26 10.36
C SER A 211 6.02 -1.51 8.89
N LEU A 212 4.73 -1.73 8.57
CA LEU A 212 4.26 -1.84 7.19
C LEU A 212 4.52 -0.56 6.41
N HIS A 213 4.18 0.60 6.97
CA HIS A 213 4.42 1.90 6.36
C HIS A 213 5.91 2.11 6.07
N ASP A 214 6.80 1.82 7.01
CA ASP A 214 8.24 1.99 6.83
C ASP A 214 8.80 1.11 5.70
N CYS A 215 8.32 -0.14 5.59
CA CYS A 215 8.67 -1.02 4.48
C CYS A 215 8.14 -0.50 3.14
N CYS A 216 6.89 -0.03 3.10
CA CYS A 216 6.28 0.57 1.91
C CYS A 216 7.03 1.82 1.46
N ARG A 217 7.39 2.70 2.40
CA ARG A 217 8.16 3.92 2.16
C ARG A 217 9.52 3.61 1.55
N LEU A 218 10.23 2.62 2.07
CA LEU A 218 11.49 2.17 1.51
C LEU A 218 11.31 1.66 0.08
N PHE A 219 10.31 0.80 -0.13
CA PHE A 219 10.03 0.24 -1.45
C PHE A 219 9.72 1.32 -2.49
N VAL A 220 8.85 2.28 -2.16
CA VAL A 220 8.57 3.46 -3.00
C VAL A 220 9.85 4.23 -3.29
N SER A 221 10.63 4.57 -2.25
CA SER A 221 11.85 5.34 -2.41
C SER A 221 12.88 4.64 -3.33
N GLY A 222 13.01 3.32 -3.21
CA GLY A 222 13.90 2.52 -4.04
C GLY A 222 13.42 2.44 -5.49
N LEU A 223 12.12 2.18 -5.71
CA LEU A 223 11.57 2.19 -7.08
C LEU A 223 11.76 3.55 -7.77
N LEU A 224 11.58 4.65 -7.03
CA LEU A 224 11.73 6.00 -7.56
C LEU A 224 13.18 6.46 -7.71
N SER A 225 14.12 5.99 -6.89
CA SER A 225 15.56 6.26 -7.11
C SER A 225 16.08 5.53 -8.35
N ASN A 226 15.55 4.33 -8.60
CA ASN A 226 15.98 3.42 -9.67
C ASN A 226 15.32 3.75 -11.01
N SER A 227 14.21 4.49 -10.97
CA SER A 227 13.53 5.05 -12.13
C SER A 227 13.83 6.54 -12.17
N PRO A 228 14.73 7.05 -13.04
CA PRO A 228 15.06 8.47 -13.08
C PRO A 228 13.80 9.28 -13.36
N THR A 229 13.21 9.80 -12.28
CA THR A 229 11.93 10.53 -12.30
C THR A 229 12.13 11.96 -12.79
N VAL A 230 13.38 12.37 -13.03
CA VAL A 230 13.73 13.74 -13.33
C VAL A 230 14.62 13.77 -14.58
N VAL A 231 14.16 14.55 -15.58
CA VAL A 231 14.77 14.81 -16.90
C VAL A 231 14.45 13.80 -18.02
N LEU A 232 13.22 13.91 -18.54
CA LEU A 232 12.82 13.33 -19.82
C LEU A 232 13.37 14.17 -21.01
N SER A 233 14.67 14.09 -21.29
CA SER A 233 15.21 14.55 -22.58
C SER A 233 14.57 13.79 -23.74
N ALA A 234 14.39 14.43 -24.90
CA ALA A 234 13.57 13.92 -26.02
C ALA A 234 13.94 12.49 -26.48
N ASP A 235 15.21 12.13 -26.42
CA ASP A 235 15.72 10.82 -26.85
C ASP A 235 15.59 9.70 -25.79
N LYS A 236 15.42 10.03 -24.50
CA LYS A 236 15.25 9.04 -23.42
C LYS A 236 13.78 8.74 -23.08
N ARG A 237 12.81 9.49 -23.63
CA ARG A 237 11.40 9.48 -23.17
C ARG A 237 10.67 8.14 -23.31
N LYS A 238 10.98 7.34 -24.34
CA LYS A 238 10.27 6.09 -24.60
C LYS A 238 10.70 4.98 -23.63
N THR A 239 11.99 4.89 -23.34
CA THR A 239 12.58 3.89 -22.45
C THR A 239 12.25 4.21 -20.99
N THR A 240 12.32 5.48 -20.60
CA THR A 240 11.92 5.94 -19.24
C THR A 240 10.42 5.71 -18.97
N ARG A 241 9.55 5.95 -19.96
CA ARG A 241 8.09 5.75 -19.79
C ARG A 241 7.68 4.30 -19.57
N LYS A 242 8.33 3.36 -20.25
CA LYS A 242 8.06 1.93 -20.03
C LYS A 242 8.40 1.49 -18.62
N LYS A 243 9.50 2.00 -18.05
CA LYS A 243 9.84 1.77 -16.64
C LYS A 243 8.79 2.37 -15.71
N LEU A 244 8.33 3.59 -15.97
CA LEU A 244 7.27 4.21 -15.16
C LEU A 244 5.96 3.40 -15.17
N TYR A 245 5.60 2.75 -16.28
CA TYR A 245 4.44 1.84 -16.30
C TYR A 245 4.62 0.68 -15.33
N VAL A 246 5.80 0.05 -15.30
CA VAL A 246 6.11 -1.04 -14.36
C VAL A 246 6.05 -0.56 -12.93
N VAL A 247 6.67 0.59 -12.62
CA VAL A 247 6.61 1.19 -11.29
C VAL A 247 5.17 1.46 -10.85
N ALA A 248 4.32 2.02 -11.71
CA ALA A 248 2.91 2.25 -11.38
C ALA A 248 2.17 0.94 -11.07
N ASN A 249 2.45 -0.13 -11.82
CA ASN A 249 1.84 -1.44 -11.59
C ASN A 249 2.33 -2.10 -10.31
N ASP A 250 3.62 -2.01 -10.01
CA ASP A 250 4.23 -2.57 -8.81
C ASP A 250 3.67 -1.91 -7.55
N LEU A 251 3.52 -0.58 -7.59
CA LEU A 251 2.90 0.18 -6.51
C LEU A 251 1.41 -0.18 -6.36
N ASN A 252 0.66 -0.33 -7.46
CA ASN A 252 -0.74 -0.76 -7.41
C ASN A 252 -0.91 -2.17 -6.85
N PHE A 253 -0.05 -3.09 -7.26
CA PHE A 253 -0.02 -4.45 -6.75
C PHE A 253 0.23 -4.47 -5.24
N LEU A 254 1.24 -3.72 -4.77
CA LEU A 254 1.53 -3.64 -3.35
C LEU A 254 0.41 -2.94 -2.56
N ALA A 255 -0.19 -1.88 -3.09
CA ALA A 255 -1.31 -1.18 -2.45
C ALA A 255 -2.52 -2.10 -2.24
N SER A 256 -2.84 -2.93 -3.25
CA SER A 256 -3.89 -3.94 -3.14
C SER A 256 -3.57 -4.97 -2.07
N PHE A 257 -2.36 -5.53 -2.07
CA PHE A 257 -1.91 -6.50 -1.08
C PHE A 257 -1.92 -5.96 0.36
N VAL A 258 -1.35 -4.76 0.56
CA VAL A 258 -1.32 -4.08 1.86
C VAL A 258 -2.74 -3.76 2.33
N GLY A 259 -3.62 -3.36 1.41
CA GLY A 259 -5.04 -3.16 1.71
C GLY A 259 -5.71 -4.43 2.22
N GLN A 260 -5.41 -5.60 1.63
CA GLN A 260 -5.92 -6.89 2.09
C GLN A 260 -5.36 -7.28 3.46
N ILE A 261 -4.06 -7.04 3.71
CA ILE A 261 -3.48 -7.27 5.04
C ILE A 261 -4.22 -6.43 6.08
N ILE A 262 -4.34 -5.13 5.86
CA ILE A 262 -4.97 -4.23 6.82
C ILE A 262 -6.41 -4.64 7.07
N SER A 263 -7.20 -4.93 6.02
CA SER A 263 -8.60 -5.35 6.19
C SER A 263 -8.76 -6.67 6.96
N ASN A 264 -7.80 -7.59 6.84
CA ASN A 264 -7.85 -8.90 7.48
C ASN A 264 -7.29 -8.89 8.91
N THR A 265 -6.54 -7.86 9.27
CA THR A 265 -5.79 -7.81 10.54
C THR A 265 -6.31 -6.73 11.48
N VAL A 266 -6.58 -5.53 10.97
CA VAL A 266 -6.91 -4.36 11.78
C VAL A 266 -8.36 -3.94 11.50
N LYS A 267 -9.23 -4.05 12.51
CA LYS A 267 -10.65 -3.62 12.39
C LYS A 267 -10.78 -2.13 12.08
N THR A 268 -9.98 -1.30 12.75
CA THR A 268 -9.95 0.16 12.59
C THR A 268 -8.51 0.64 12.65
N LEU A 269 -8.08 1.40 11.64
CA LEU A 269 -6.75 2.01 11.62
C LEU A 269 -6.61 3.00 12.79
N PRO A 270 -5.50 2.96 13.55
CA PRO A 270 -5.21 3.96 14.57
C PRO A 270 -5.13 5.37 13.94
N ALA A 271 -5.66 6.38 14.63
CA ALA A 271 -5.74 7.74 14.08
C ALA A 271 -4.38 8.45 13.95
N ASP A 272 -3.37 7.99 14.70
CA ASP A 272 -2.03 8.56 14.78
C ASP A 272 -1.02 7.90 13.82
N VAL A 273 -1.45 6.91 13.02
CA VAL A 273 -0.58 6.24 12.05
C VAL A 273 -0.96 6.58 10.62
N VAL A 274 0.05 6.71 9.76
CA VAL A 274 -0.16 6.91 8.31
C VAL A 274 -0.67 5.61 7.71
N ASP A 275 -1.80 5.67 6.99
CA ASP A 275 -2.32 4.52 6.24
C ASP A 275 -1.34 4.12 5.12
N PRO A 276 -0.69 2.95 5.21
CA PRO A 276 0.26 2.49 4.20
C PRO A 276 -0.38 2.31 2.82
N LYS A 277 -1.67 1.95 2.75
CA LYS A 277 -2.40 1.80 1.49
C LYS A 277 -2.63 3.16 0.84
N ALA A 278 -3.07 4.16 1.61
CA ALA A 278 -3.25 5.53 1.12
C ALA A 278 -1.91 6.11 0.63
N PHE A 279 -0.84 5.93 1.41
CA PHE A 279 0.51 6.35 1.02
C PHE A 279 0.95 5.73 -0.32
N LEU A 280 0.75 4.43 -0.52
CA LEU A 280 1.05 3.78 -1.80
C LEU A 280 0.16 4.30 -2.94
N SER A 281 -1.11 4.58 -2.66
CA SER A 281 -2.06 5.14 -3.63
C SER A 281 -1.62 6.53 -4.11
N ASP A 282 -1.15 7.38 -3.19
CA ASP A 282 -0.58 8.69 -3.52
C ASP A 282 0.70 8.56 -4.37
N ALA A 283 1.55 7.57 -4.07
CA ALA A 283 2.74 7.30 -4.87
C ALA A 283 2.38 6.85 -6.30
N ILE A 284 1.37 5.99 -6.48
CA ILE A 284 0.85 5.60 -7.80
C ILE A 284 0.37 6.85 -8.56
N GLN A 285 -0.40 7.72 -7.91
CA GLN A 285 -0.90 8.95 -8.50
C GLN A 285 0.24 9.83 -9.03
N GLN A 286 1.31 10.00 -8.25
CA GLN A 286 2.48 10.79 -8.68
C GLN A 286 3.19 10.18 -9.90
N VAL A 287 3.34 8.85 -9.93
CA VAL A 287 3.96 8.15 -11.07
C VAL A 287 3.07 8.26 -12.32
N CYS A 288 1.76 8.08 -12.17
CA CYS A 288 0.80 8.27 -13.25
C CYS A 288 0.84 9.70 -13.81
N VAL A 289 0.95 10.71 -12.94
CA VAL A 289 1.15 12.11 -13.37
C VAL A 289 2.44 12.27 -14.16
N ALA A 290 3.56 11.68 -13.74
CA ALA A 290 4.81 11.74 -14.48
C ALA A 290 4.71 11.07 -15.87
N ILE A 291 3.97 9.96 -15.96
CA ILE A 291 3.63 9.31 -17.24
C ILE A 291 2.81 10.27 -18.11
N CYS A 292 1.77 10.91 -17.55
CA CYS A 292 0.94 11.90 -18.25
C CYS A 292 1.79 13.03 -18.83
N GLU A 293 2.68 13.64 -18.05
CA GLU A 293 3.54 14.74 -18.51
C GLU A 293 4.35 14.37 -19.76
N SER A 294 4.85 13.13 -19.81
CA SER A 294 5.58 12.62 -20.98
C SER A 294 4.72 12.55 -22.25
N LEU A 295 3.41 12.41 -22.10
CA LEU A 295 2.42 12.35 -23.18
C LEU A 295 1.83 13.73 -23.49
N LEU A 296 1.66 14.59 -22.48
CA LEU A 296 1.13 15.94 -22.62
C LEU A 296 2.02 16.82 -23.49
N PHE A 297 3.35 16.64 -23.46
CA PHE A 297 4.22 17.31 -24.42
C PHE A 297 3.82 17.01 -25.88
N VAL A 298 3.49 15.74 -26.18
CA VAL A 298 3.06 15.33 -27.51
C VAL A 298 1.68 15.89 -27.82
N ALA A 299 0.74 15.78 -26.87
CA ALA A 299 -0.60 16.31 -27.00
C ALA A 299 -0.59 17.82 -27.25
N ASN A 300 0.08 18.60 -26.41
CA ASN A 300 0.19 20.05 -26.52
C ASN A 300 0.77 20.48 -27.88
N LYS A 301 1.83 19.81 -28.37
CA LYS A 301 2.37 20.09 -29.71
C LYS A 301 1.34 19.88 -30.82
N ARG A 302 0.43 18.91 -30.66
CA ARG A 302 -0.63 18.63 -31.64
C ARG A 302 -1.78 19.64 -31.50
N ILE A 303 -2.19 19.97 -30.28
CA ILE A 303 -3.18 21.03 -30.00
C ILE A 303 -2.71 22.35 -30.60
N LYS A 304 -1.43 22.71 -30.42
CA LYS A 304 -0.83 23.91 -31.03
C LYS A 304 -0.98 23.94 -32.55
N ARG A 305 -0.84 22.80 -33.23
CA ARG A 305 -1.06 22.71 -34.69
C ARG A 305 -2.53 22.86 -35.10
N VAL A 306 -3.46 22.47 -34.24
CA VAL A 306 -4.91 22.66 -34.46
C VAL A 306 -5.27 24.14 -34.40
N ILE A 307 -4.74 24.87 -33.41
CA ILE A 307 -5.00 26.31 -33.26
C ILE A 307 -4.25 27.17 -34.29
N GLU A 308 -3.07 26.74 -34.74
CA GLU A 308 -2.28 27.43 -35.78
C GLU A 308 -2.75 27.10 -37.22
N ALA A 309 -3.79 26.28 -37.37
CA ALA A 309 -4.29 25.90 -38.66
C ALA A 309 -4.89 27.11 -39.40
N GLY A 310 -4.32 27.47 -40.55
CA GLY A 310 -4.73 28.65 -41.31
C GLY A 310 -6.11 28.59 -41.96
N ASN A 311 -6.80 27.44 -41.94
CA ASN A 311 -8.16 27.29 -42.44
C ASN A 311 -8.86 26.04 -41.85
N LYS A 312 -10.19 25.95 -42.04
CA LYS A 312 -11.03 24.85 -41.54
C LYS A 312 -10.57 23.46 -41.99
N LEU A 313 -10.14 23.31 -43.24
CA LEU A 313 -9.69 22.02 -43.78
C LEU A 313 -8.42 21.53 -43.09
N LYS A 314 -7.41 22.41 -42.96
CA LYS A 314 -6.16 22.13 -42.24
C LYS A 314 -6.42 21.83 -40.76
N GLN A 315 -7.37 22.55 -40.15
CA GLN A 315 -7.76 22.31 -38.76
C GLN A 315 -8.38 20.94 -38.57
N LYS A 316 -9.35 20.56 -39.42
CA LYS A 316 -9.99 19.24 -39.38
C LYS A 316 -8.96 18.12 -39.51
N LEU A 317 -8.00 18.25 -40.42
CA LEU A 317 -6.90 17.29 -40.58
C LEU A 317 -5.99 17.24 -39.33
N ALA A 318 -5.71 18.39 -38.70
CA ALA A 318 -4.91 18.45 -37.49
C ALA A 318 -5.63 17.80 -36.29
N VAL A 319 -6.95 17.94 -36.16
CA VAL A 319 -7.77 17.27 -35.14
C VAL A 319 -7.74 15.75 -35.33
N VAL A 320 -7.95 15.26 -36.57
CA VAL A 320 -7.84 13.82 -36.87
C VAL A 320 -6.44 13.30 -36.53
N ASN A 321 -5.39 14.06 -36.86
CA ASN A 321 -4.03 13.69 -36.53
C ASN A 321 -3.79 13.63 -35.01
N TYR A 322 -4.37 14.56 -34.24
CA TYR A 322 -4.35 14.53 -32.78
C TYR A 322 -4.99 13.24 -32.26
N ALA A 323 -6.23 12.96 -32.67
CA ALA A 323 -7.00 11.80 -32.22
C ALA A 323 -6.27 10.48 -32.50
N VAL A 324 -5.80 10.27 -33.73
CA VAL A 324 -5.07 9.04 -34.12
C VAL A 324 -3.79 8.83 -33.32
N ILE A 325 -3.05 9.90 -33.01
CA ILE A 325 -1.81 9.79 -32.24
C ILE A 325 -2.12 9.50 -30.77
N MET A 326 -3.12 10.17 -30.18
CA MET A 326 -3.51 9.94 -28.80
C MET A 326 -4.06 8.52 -28.62
N GLU A 327 -4.91 8.05 -29.53
CA GLU A 327 -5.41 6.67 -29.55
C GLU A 327 -4.27 5.64 -29.61
N ARG A 328 -3.27 5.86 -30.48
CA ARG A 328 -2.10 4.99 -30.54
C ARG A 328 -1.28 5.02 -29.23
N LYS A 329 -1.16 6.17 -28.59
CA LYS A 329 -0.29 6.36 -27.42
C LYS A 329 -0.94 5.99 -26.10
N ILE A 330 -2.25 6.13 -26.00
CA ILE A 330 -3.03 5.92 -24.79
C ILE A 330 -3.80 4.60 -24.92
N GLY A 331 -4.70 4.53 -25.89
CA GLY A 331 -5.56 3.36 -26.13
C GLY A 331 -4.79 2.08 -26.44
N LYS A 332 -3.65 2.18 -27.14
CA LYS A 332 -2.82 1.01 -27.48
C LYS A 332 -1.61 0.85 -26.57
N GLU A 333 -0.78 1.87 -26.39
CA GLU A 333 0.48 1.74 -25.65
C GLU A 333 0.24 1.71 -24.13
N ALA A 334 -0.35 2.75 -23.54
CA ALA A 334 -0.56 2.81 -22.08
C ALA A 334 -1.47 1.68 -21.58
N ASN A 335 -2.61 1.43 -22.24
CA ASN A 335 -3.54 0.35 -21.89
C ASN A 335 -2.88 -1.05 -21.92
N GLN A 336 -1.97 -1.28 -22.88
CA GLN A 336 -1.25 -2.53 -22.96
C GLN A 336 -0.28 -2.74 -21.79
N TYR A 337 0.34 -1.68 -21.26
CA TYR A 337 1.40 -1.79 -20.26
C TYR A 337 0.92 -1.56 -18.82
N LEU A 338 -0.10 -0.75 -18.59
CA LEU A 338 -0.64 -0.48 -17.26
C LEU A 338 -1.70 -1.53 -16.87
N THR A 339 -1.74 -1.88 -15.59
CA THR A 339 -2.86 -2.64 -14.99
C THR A 339 -4.15 -1.81 -15.06
N SER A 340 -5.31 -2.45 -14.93
CA SER A 340 -6.60 -1.76 -15.07
C SER A 340 -6.71 -0.55 -14.15
N ASP A 341 -6.42 -0.72 -12.86
CA ASP A 341 -6.58 0.38 -11.88
C ASP A 341 -5.56 1.50 -12.10
N ALA A 342 -4.28 1.15 -12.34
CA ALA A 342 -3.24 2.14 -12.64
C ALA A 342 -3.54 2.89 -13.95
N PHE A 343 -4.12 2.22 -14.94
CA PHE A 343 -4.55 2.82 -16.20
C PHE A 343 -5.70 3.80 -15.98
N MET A 344 -6.66 3.48 -15.11
CA MET A 344 -7.76 4.38 -14.75
C MET A 344 -7.26 5.67 -14.06
N ILE A 345 -6.35 5.54 -13.11
CA ILE A 345 -5.70 6.67 -12.43
C ILE A 345 -4.96 7.57 -13.44
N PHE A 346 -4.23 6.93 -14.37
CA PHE A 346 -3.54 7.61 -15.45
C PHE A 346 -4.50 8.35 -16.39
N LEU A 347 -5.59 7.71 -16.82
CA LEU A 347 -6.57 8.31 -17.74
C LEU A 347 -7.21 9.55 -17.12
N GLN A 348 -7.64 9.47 -15.86
CA GLN A 348 -8.21 10.60 -15.14
C GLN A 348 -7.25 11.78 -15.05
N SER A 349 -6.00 11.50 -14.73
CA SER A 349 -4.95 12.53 -14.66
C SER A 349 -4.66 13.15 -16.04
N PHE A 350 -4.72 12.34 -17.10
CA PHE A 350 -4.50 12.81 -18.46
C PHE A 350 -5.65 13.70 -18.95
N GLY A 351 -6.89 13.26 -18.78
CA GLY A 351 -8.10 14.01 -19.18
C GLY A 351 -8.15 15.40 -18.54
N GLN A 352 -7.97 15.46 -17.22
CA GLN A 352 -7.95 16.73 -16.49
C GLN A 352 -6.87 17.69 -17.01
N ARG A 353 -5.65 17.20 -17.26
CA ARG A 353 -4.56 18.07 -17.71
C ARG A 353 -4.71 18.54 -19.16
N ILE A 354 -5.42 17.79 -20.02
CA ILE A 354 -5.79 18.28 -21.34
C ILE A 354 -6.80 19.41 -21.24
N LEU A 355 -7.81 19.28 -20.37
CA LEU A 355 -8.75 20.37 -20.08
C LEU A 355 -8.00 21.63 -19.65
N ASP A 356 -7.05 21.51 -18.72
CA ASP A 356 -6.25 22.65 -18.25
C ASP A 356 -5.47 23.32 -19.41
N ILE A 357 -4.88 22.53 -20.32
CA ILE A 357 -4.18 23.06 -21.50
C ILE A 357 -5.14 23.82 -22.40
N ILE A 358 -6.33 23.27 -22.64
CA ILE A 358 -7.34 23.88 -23.50
C ILE A 358 -7.83 25.19 -22.91
N GLN A 359 -8.13 25.21 -21.62
CA GLN A 359 -8.51 26.41 -20.88
C GLN A 359 -7.43 27.49 -20.93
N ASN A 360 -6.16 27.11 -20.78
CA ASN A 360 -5.05 28.06 -20.85
C ASN A 360 -4.92 28.68 -22.24
N TYR A 361 -5.05 27.90 -23.32
CA TYR A 361 -5.09 28.46 -24.67
C TYR A 361 -6.33 29.34 -24.87
N ALA A 362 -7.50 28.90 -24.41
CA ALA A 362 -8.74 29.64 -24.53
C ALA A 362 -8.66 31.00 -23.80
N LYS A 363 -8.01 31.08 -22.64
CA LYS A 363 -7.73 32.34 -21.92
C LYS A 363 -6.72 33.22 -22.64
N PHE A 364 -5.61 32.65 -23.12
CA PHE A 364 -4.56 33.39 -23.82
C PHE A 364 -5.11 34.14 -25.06
N TYR A 365 -5.89 33.45 -25.89
CA TYR A 365 -6.44 34.04 -27.12
C TYR A 365 -7.64 34.96 -26.88
N ASP A 366 -8.32 34.83 -25.74
CA ASP A 366 -9.35 35.77 -25.30
C ASP A 366 -8.73 37.14 -24.98
N ILE A 367 -7.62 37.13 -24.24
CA ILE A 367 -6.85 38.34 -23.91
C ILE A 367 -6.26 38.97 -25.18
N GLU A 368 -5.65 38.18 -26.07
CA GLU A 368 -5.08 38.69 -27.33
C GLU A 368 -6.14 39.35 -28.23
N HIS A 369 -7.40 38.87 -28.18
CA HIS A 369 -8.52 39.47 -28.91
C HIS A 369 -9.04 40.77 -28.26
N SER A 370 -8.94 40.89 -26.92
CA SER A 370 -9.38 42.09 -26.18
C SER A 370 -8.51 43.33 -26.42
N VAL A 371 -7.28 43.17 -26.92
CA VAL A 371 -6.35 44.26 -27.23
C VAL A 371 -6.74 44.91 -28.57
N LYS A 372 -7.61 45.93 -28.47
CA LYS A 372 -8.26 46.70 -29.57
C LYS A 372 -7.34 47.58 -30.44
N THR A 373 -6.04 47.35 -30.51
CA THR A 373 -5.09 48.29 -31.16
C THR A 373 -4.70 47.96 -32.62
N SER A 374 -5.53 47.24 -33.40
CA SER A 374 -5.19 47.01 -34.83
C SER A 374 -6.37 47.08 -35.81
N ASN A 375 -6.11 47.70 -36.97
CA ASN A 375 -7.04 48.13 -38.03
C ASN A 375 -7.74 47.02 -38.84
N ASN A 376 -7.88 45.79 -38.32
CA ASN A 376 -8.49 44.69 -39.10
C ASN A 376 -9.28 43.69 -38.22
N LEU A 377 -10.45 44.15 -37.74
CA LEU A 377 -11.32 43.41 -36.81
C LEU A 377 -11.94 42.13 -37.43
N LYS A 378 -12.33 42.18 -38.72
CA LYS A 378 -13.00 41.04 -39.41
C LYS A 378 -12.09 39.83 -39.63
N SER A 379 -10.78 40.02 -39.84
CA SER A 379 -9.83 38.91 -39.98
C SER A 379 -9.43 38.31 -38.63
N LYS A 380 -9.37 39.12 -37.56
CA LYS A 380 -9.16 38.66 -36.18
C LYS A 380 -10.32 37.79 -35.67
N GLY A 381 -11.57 38.23 -35.85
CA GLY A 381 -12.75 37.45 -35.44
C GLY A 381 -12.85 36.08 -36.12
N LYS A 382 -12.57 36.01 -37.43
CA LYS A 382 -12.50 34.74 -38.18
C LYS A 382 -11.39 33.81 -37.66
N LYS A 383 -10.24 34.35 -37.27
CA LYS A 383 -9.11 33.59 -36.73
C LYS A 383 -9.43 33.06 -35.32
N SER A 384 -9.98 33.90 -34.44
CA SER A 384 -10.35 33.49 -33.08
C SER A 384 -11.47 32.46 -33.06
N LYS A 385 -12.50 32.63 -33.90
CA LYS A 385 -13.56 31.62 -34.07
C LYS A 385 -12.99 30.26 -34.50
N LEU A 386 -12.03 30.27 -35.41
CA LEU A 386 -11.35 29.05 -35.84
C LEU A 386 -10.56 28.42 -34.68
N ILE A 387 -9.84 29.21 -33.87
CA ILE A 387 -9.10 28.70 -32.69
C ILE A 387 -10.05 28.03 -31.69
N PHE A 388 -11.13 28.71 -31.27
CA PHE A 388 -12.09 28.14 -30.31
C PHE A 388 -12.80 26.90 -30.86
N GLN A 389 -13.12 26.87 -32.16
CA GLN A 389 -13.63 25.67 -32.81
C GLN A 389 -12.62 24.52 -32.75
N GLY A 390 -11.34 24.79 -33.01
CA GLY A 390 -10.28 23.78 -32.91
C GLY A 390 -10.12 23.22 -31.51
N LEU A 391 -10.14 24.08 -30.48
CA LEU A 391 -10.08 23.68 -29.07
C LEU A 391 -11.28 22.84 -28.64
N PHE A 392 -12.47 23.18 -29.14
CA PHE A 392 -13.70 22.42 -28.88
C PHE A 392 -13.65 21.02 -29.48
N GLU A 393 -13.21 20.89 -30.74
CA GLU A 393 -13.07 19.58 -31.39
C GLU A 393 -11.97 18.73 -30.72
N VAL A 394 -10.86 19.32 -30.29
CA VAL A 394 -9.86 18.62 -29.46
C VAL A 394 -10.49 18.09 -28.18
N SER A 395 -11.23 18.94 -27.46
CA SER A 395 -11.90 18.56 -26.21
C SER A 395 -12.84 17.36 -26.41
N LYS A 396 -13.62 17.36 -27.49
CA LYS A 396 -14.51 16.25 -27.84
C LYS A 396 -13.76 14.95 -28.12
N GLU A 397 -12.70 15.01 -28.93
CA GLU A 397 -11.90 13.82 -29.24
C GLU A 397 -11.18 13.29 -28.00
N THR A 398 -10.75 14.15 -27.08
CA THR A 398 -10.16 13.72 -25.80
C THR A 398 -11.21 13.09 -24.88
N GLU A 399 -12.37 13.71 -24.71
CA GLU A 399 -13.46 13.17 -23.90
C GLU A 399 -13.86 11.78 -24.42
N LYS A 400 -14.07 11.66 -25.73
CA LYS A 400 -14.40 10.39 -26.38
C LYS A 400 -13.33 9.33 -26.10
N LEU A 401 -12.06 9.67 -26.28
CA LEU A 401 -10.94 8.76 -26.01
C LEU A 401 -10.95 8.27 -24.56
N CYS A 402 -11.14 9.17 -23.59
CA CYS A 402 -11.20 8.81 -22.18
C CYS A 402 -12.41 7.90 -21.88
N LEU A 403 -13.60 8.27 -22.34
CA LEU A 403 -14.84 7.51 -22.11
C LEU A 403 -14.78 6.11 -22.75
N ASP A 404 -14.33 6.00 -24.00
CA ASP A 404 -14.25 4.74 -24.74
C ASP A 404 -13.24 3.76 -24.10
N LEU A 405 -12.23 4.28 -23.39
CA LEU A 405 -11.18 3.49 -22.74
C LEU A 405 -11.45 3.16 -21.27
N GLY A 406 -12.63 3.53 -20.76
CA GLY A 406 -13.12 3.08 -19.45
C GLY A 406 -13.27 4.17 -18.41
N GLU A 407 -13.00 5.44 -18.71
CA GLU A 407 -13.19 6.51 -17.74
C GLU A 407 -14.68 6.83 -17.55
N MET A 408 -15.18 6.74 -16.32
CA MET A 408 -16.51 7.25 -15.94
C MET A 408 -16.47 8.51 -15.05
N ASN A 409 -15.29 9.06 -14.69
CA ASN A 409 -15.20 10.00 -13.57
C ASN A 409 -14.30 11.25 -13.69
N VAL A 410 -13.67 11.62 -14.83
CA VAL A 410 -13.62 13.07 -15.08
C VAL A 410 -15.08 13.48 -15.12
N SER A 411 -15.51 14.32 -14.18
CA SER A 411 -16.93 14.61 -14.06
C SER A 411 -17.41 15.04 -15.43
N ARG A 412 -18.37 14.34 -16.03
CA ARG A 412 -18.99 14.75 -17.30
C ARG A 412 -19.35 16.24 -17.27
N GLN A 413 -19.60 16.73 -16.06
CA GLN A 413 -19.77 18.12 -15.70
C GLN A 413 -18.56 19.04 -16.02
N ALA A 414 -17.32 18.64 -15.75
CA ALA A 414 -16.12 19.41 -16.14
C ALA A 414 -16.00 19.54 -17.67
N TRP A 415 -16.16 18.43 -18.41
CA TRP A 415 -16.21 18.45 -19.87
C TRP A 415 -17.37 19.29 -20.40
N TYR A 416 -18.55 19.13 -19.81
CA TYR A 416 -19.75 19.90 -20.15
C TYR A 416 -19.58 21.41 -19.95
N TYR A 417 -18.97 21.83 -18.85
CA TYR A 417 -18.67 23.25 -18.61
C TYR A 417 -17.66 23.79 -19.63
N GLU A 418 -16.64 23.01 -19.96
CA GLU A 418 -15.68 23.41 -21.00
C GLU A 418 -16.35 23.54 -22.37
N PHE A 419 -17.21 22.59 -22.75
CA PHE A 419 -17.96 22.66 -23.99
C PHE A 419 -18.85 23.89 -24.06
N LYS A 420 -19.60 24.18 -22.98
CA LYS A 420 -20.44 25.38 -22.91
C LYS A 420 -19.64 26.67 -23.03
N GLU A 421 -18.49 26.74 -22.38
CA GLU A 421 -17.64 27.92 -22.39
C GLU A 421 -17.02 28.16 -23.78
N LEU A 422 -16.51 27.11 -24.43
CA LEU A 422 -15.99 27.21 -25.80
C LEU A 422 -17.11 27.54 -26.81
N GLU A 423 -18.31 26.97 -26.64
CA GLU A 423 -19.49 27.33 -27.45
C GLU A 423 -19.90 28.79 -27.27
N ARG A 424 -19.88 29.30 -26.03
CA ARG A 424 -20.14 30.71 -25.72
C ARG A 424 -19.14 31.60 -26.45
N LYS A 425 -17.84 31.32 -26.35
CA LYS A 425 -16.77 32.08 -27.03
C LYS A 425 -16.87 32.03 -28.56
N MET A 426 -17.28 30.90 -29.14
CA MET A 426 -17.54 30.79 -30.58
C MET A 426 -18.73 31.64 -31.05
N LYS A 427 -19.76 31.82 -30.21
CA LYS A 427 -20.93 32.67 -30.50
C LYS A 427 -20.59 34.15 -30.36
N GLU A 428 -19.87 34.54 -29.31
CA GLU A 428 -19.44 35.93 -29.08
C GLU A 428 -18.54 36.46 -30.21
N THR A 429 -17.60 35.64 -30.67
CA THR A 429 -16.76 35.98 -31.85
C THR A 429 -17.54 36.05 -33.17
N SER A 430 -18.79 35.55 -33.22
CA SER A 430 -19.67 35.65 -34.39
C SER A 430 -20.46 36.97 -34.39
N ASN A 431 -20.97 37.39 -33.24
CA ASN A 431 -21.80 38.59 -33.10
C ASN A 431 -20.98 39.88 -33.26
N ASP A 432 -19.71 39.90 -32.83
CA ASP A 432 -18.80 41.03 -33.04
C ASP A 432 -18.46 41.27 -34.52
N SER A 433 -18.71 40.30 -35.40
CA SER A 433 -18.48 40.42 -36.85
C SER A 433 -19.69 40.95 -37.63
N GLU A 434 -20.89 40.89 -37.04
CA GLU A 434 -22.16 41.34 -37.62
C GLU A 434 -22.59 42.73 -37.08
N ALA A 435 -22.08 43.14 -35.91
CA ALA A 435 -22.33 44.47 -35.34
C ALA A 435 -21.40 45.59 -35.88
N LEU A 436 -20.56 45.30 -36.89
CA LEU A 436 -19.59 46.20 -37.56
C LEU A 436 -19.60 46.01 -39.09
#